data_AF-A0A7J9K7X0-F1
#
_entry.id   AF-A0A7J9K7X0-F1
#
_cell.length_a   1.000
_cell.length_b   1.000
_cell.length_c   1.000
_cell.angle_alpha   90.00
_cell.angle_beta   90.00
_cell.angle_gamma   90.00
#
_symmetry.space_group_name_H-M   'P 1'
#
loop_
_entity.id
_entity.type
_entity.pdbx_description
1 polymer ?
#
loop_
_entity_poly.entity_id
_entity_poly.type
_entity_poly.pdbx_seq_one_letter_code
_entity_poly.pdbx_strand_id
1 'polypeptide(L)' 'MDLMDDFAHFQSLTITMVSYMGKLRIAVGTEKGYIDPPKFKSSIENALEMILKAAHETV' A
#
# COMPACT_ATOMS: atom_id res chain seq x y z
N MET A 1 24.89 14.27 -2.45
CA MET A 1 23.89 14.84 -1.53
C MET A 1 22.74 13.88 -1.56
N ASP A 2 22.78 12.94 -0.63
CA ASP A 2 22.03 11.70 -0.66
C ASP A 2 20.54 11.97 -0.52
N LEU A 3 19.77 11.47 -1.49
CA LEU A 3 18.31 11.41 -1.49
C LEU A 3 17.73 10.61 -0.30
N MET A 4 18.60 10.10 0.57
CA MET A 4 18.31 9.28 1.75
C MET A 4 18.10 10.10 3.03
N ASP A 5 18.46 11.39 3.07
CA ASP A 5 18.43 12.19 4.31
C ASP A 5 17.05 12.83 4.61
N ASP A 6 16.12 12.83 3.65
CA ASP A 6 14.77 13.43 3.85
C ASP A 6 13.80 12.52 4.63
N PHE A 7 14.25 11.32 5.03
CA PHE A 7 13.52 10.40 5.90
C PHE A 7 13.74 10.66 7.39
N ALA A 8 14.41 11.75 7.77
CA ALA A 8 14.31 12.29 9.14
C ALA A 8 12.91 12.86 9.47
N HIS A 9 11.92 12.61 8.61
CA HIS A 9 10.49 12.78 8.90
C HIS A 9 9.99 11.52 9.64
N PHE A 10 9.37 11.70 10.80
CA PHE A 10 8.62 10.65 11.50
C PHE A 10 7.42 10.24 10.63
N GLN A 11 7.67 9.42 9.60
CA GLN A 11 6.64 8.89 8.72
C GLN A 11 6.04 7.66 9.39
N SER A 12 4.94 7.87 10.10
CA SER A 12 4.19 6.79 10.73
C SER A 12 3.68 5.76 9.70
N LEU A 13 3.56 6.16 8.43
CA LEU A 13 3.14 5.33 7.31
C LEU A 13 3.75 5.83 5.99
N THR A 14 4.41 4.91 5.27
CA THR A 14 4.91 5.10 3.91
C THR A 14 4.30 4.03 3.01
N ILE A 15 3.65 4.43 1.92
CA ILE A 15 3.08 3.50 0.94
C ILE A 15 3.77 3.74 -0.40
N THR A 16 4.30 2.67 -1.01
CA THR A 16 4.87 2.67 -2.35
C THR A 16 4.08 1.72 -3.24
N MET A 17 3.71 2.19 -4.42
CA MET A 17 2.94 1.41 -5.39
C MET A 17 3.64 1.41 -6.75
N VAL A 18 3.82 0.23 -7.32
CA VAL A 18 4.46 0.05 -8.63
C VAL A 18 3.61 -0.90 -9.47
N SER A 19 3.19 -0.44 -10.65
CA SER A 19 2.54 -1.29 -11.66
C SER A 19 3.56 -1.65 -12.73
N TYR A 20 3.90 -2.93 -12.86
CA TYR A 20 4.86 -3.39 -13.85
C TYR A 20 4.50 -4.80 -14.35
N MET A 21 4.56 -5.00 -15.67
CA MET A 21 4.22 -6.26 -16.35
C MET A 21 2.86 -6.84 -15.95
N GLY A 22 1.83 -5.98 -15.93
CA GLY A 22 0.46 -6.39 -15.58
C GLY A 22 0.27 -6.80 -14.13
N LYS A 23 1.23 -6.51 -13.24
CA LYS A 23 1.14 -6.79 -11.81
C LYS A 23 1.29 -5.50 -11.01
N LEU A 24 0.33 -5.25 -10.12
CA LEU A 24 0.41 -4.20 -9.13
C LEU A 24 1.15 -4.73 -7.90
N ARG A 25 2.22 -4.04 -7.48
CA ARG A 25 2.95 -4.31 -6.24
C ARG A 25 2.76 -3.14 -5.29
N ILE A 26 2.42 -3.45 -4.04
CA ILE A 26 2.21 -2.47 -2.98
C ILE A 26 3.17 -2.82 -1.84
N ALA A 27 4.02 -1.88 -1.46
CA ALA A 27 4.90 -1.98 -0.30
C ALA A 27 4.46 -0.94 0.74
N VAL A 28 4.35 -1.36 2.00
CA VAL A 28 3.91 -0.51 3.09
C VAL A 28 4.94 -0.57 4.20
N GLY A 29 5.59 0.56 4.45
CA GLY A 29 6.47 0.80 5.59
C GLY A 29 5.70 1.52 6.68
N THR A 30 5.86 1.08 7.92
CA THR A 30 5.20 1.70 9.07
C THR A 30 6.03 1.43 10.32
N GLU A 31 5.88 2.28 11.32
CA GLU A 31 6.52 2.07 12.60
C GLU A 31 5.99 0.83 13.32
N LYS A 32 6.87 0.17 14.08
CA LYS A 32 6.51 -1.06 14.79
C LYS A 32 5.37 -0.80 15.76
N GLY A 33 4.27 -1.55 15.60
CA GLY A 33 3.09 -1.45 16.46
C GLY A 33 2.11 -0.35 16.08
N TYR A 34 2.39 0.44 15.02
CA TYR A 34 1.48 1.46 14.52
C TYR A 34 0.32 0.86 13.71
N ILE A 35 0.60 -0.25 13.00
CA ILE A 35 -0.40 -0.99 12.20
C ILE A 35 -0.35 -2.46 12.58
N ASP A 36 -1.53 -3.07 12.71
CA ASP A 36 -1.69 -4.53 12.80
C ASP A 36 -1.57 -5.13 11.39
N PRO A 37 -0.50 -5.89 11.07
CA PRO A 37 -0.24 -6.34 9.71
C PRO A 37 -1.36 -7.24 9.14
N PRO A 38 -1.91 -8.22 9.89
CA PRO A 38 -3.03 -9.03 9.40
C PRO A 38 -4.28 -8.22 9.04
N LYS A 39 -4.73 -7.30 9.93
CA LYS A 39 -5.91 -6.46 9.68
C LYS A 39 -5.69 -5.51 8.51
N PHE A 40 -4.49 -4.95 8.39
CA PHE A 40 -4.18 -4.06 7.28
C PHE A 40 -4.21 -4.80 5.94
N LYS A 41 -3.57 -5.97 5.89
CA LYS A 41 -3.58 -6.83 4.70
C LYS A 41 -5.02 -7.17 4.28
N SER A 42 -5.85 -7.68 5.20
CA SER A 42 -7.24 -8.02 4.89
C SER A 42 -8.06 -6.81 4.44
N SER A 43 -7.80 -5.63 5.01
CA SER A 43 -8.49 -4.39 4.63
C SER A 43 -8.18 -3.97 3.19
N ILE A 44 -6.90 -4.04 2.81
CA ILE A 44 -6.47 -3.71 1.45
C ILE A 44 -6.98 -4.74 0.43
N GLU A 45 -6.91 -6.03 0.75
CA GLU A 45 -7.42 -7.10 -0.13
C GLU A 45 -8.93 -6.93 -0.39
N ASN A 46 -9.72 -6.73 0.67
CA ASN A 46 -11.17 -6.49 0.54
C ASN A 46 -11.48 -5.22 -0.26
N ALA A 47 -10.75 -4.12 -0.04
CA ALA A 47 -10.94 -2.89 -0.80
C ALA A 47 -10.64 -3.08 -2.29
N LEU A 48 -9.54 -3.77 -2.63
CA LEU A 48 -9.18 -4.04 -4.02
C LEU A 48 -10.16 -5.00 -4.70
N GLU A 49 -10.68 -6.00 -3.99
CA GLU A 49 -11.72 -6.88 -4.50
C GLU A 49 -13.00 -6.12 -4.84
N MET A 50 -13.48 -5.23 -3.95
CA MET A 50 -14.65 -4.39 -4.22
C MET A 50 -14.46 -3.49 -5.44
N ILE A 51 -13.28 -2.85 -5.55
CA ILE A 51 -12.94 -2.01 -6.70
C ILE A 51 -12.92 -2.83 -7.99
N LEU A 52 -12.30 -4.01 -7.97
CA LEU A 52 -12.24 -4.91 -9.11
C LEU A 52 -13.64 -5.34 -9.57
N LYS A 53 -14.50 -5.72 -8.62
CA LYS A 53 -15.89 -6.11 -8.90
C LYS A 53 -16.67 -4.96 -9.54
N ALA A 54 -16.62 -3.77 -8.96
CA ALA A 54 -17.31 -2.59 -9.50
C ALA A 54 -16.80 -2.22 -10.92
N ALA A 55 -15.50 -2.32 -11.15
CA ALA A 55 -14.92 -2.10 -12.47
C ALA A 55 -15.41 -3.12 -13.51
N HIS A 56 -15.61 -4.38 -13.11
CA HIS A 56 -16.14 -5.43 -13.97
C HIS A 56 -17.66 -5.34 -14.21
N GLU A 57 -18.43 -4.75 -13.29
CA GLU A 57 -19.88 -4.51 -13.46
C GLU A 57 -20.19 -3.35 -14.42
N THR A 58 -19.19 -2.55 -14.82
CA THR A 58 -19.34 -1.38 -15.69
C THR A 58 -19.10 -1.71 -17.18
N VAL A 59 -19.06 -3.00 -17.55
CA VAL A 59 -18.85 -3.47 -18.94
C VAL A 59 -20.03 -4.30 -19.42
#